data_AF-A0A858BSB3-F1
#
_entry.id   AF-A0A858BSB3-F1
#
_cell.length_a   1.000
_cell.length_b   1.000
_cell.length_c   1.000
_cell.angle_alpha   90.00
_cell.angle_beta   90.00
_cell.angle_gamma   90.00
#
_symmetry.space_group_name_H-M   'P 1'
#
loop_
_entity.id
_entity.type
_entity.pdbx_description
1 polymer ?
#
loop_
_entity_poly.entity_id
_entity_poly.type
_entity_poly.pdbx_seq_one_letter_code
_entity_poly.pdbx_strand_id
1 'polypeptide(L)'
;MEKLDTKRAFDGLIKEALESKAQEAVNPAFLLEKINREIMNREEENQTMNKEKRLRGIKPLAVAMLIVVVTAATSFAATHMGGYLLSSTKDSFEKLPTERQMEKAVGYVPDYLESFSNGFYFKDASVVNTEAFDDAKSKKGEYDGIHFNYTKKNALREQTLSLSADPVNPSLEREEVGKNEEVITIDGLELIYSKVTFKVVPVGYVPTAEEQEKVAKEEMWISEGSDEVEVSELQYVRWIKDEVSYNLMEDGWGLEKEELLKMAEEVINSR
;
A
#
# COMPACT_ATOMS: atom_id res chain seq x y z
N MET A 1 -17.89 43.17 33.24
CA MET A 1 -16.55 42.93 32.68
C MET A 1 -16.25 41.43 32.52
N GLU A 2 -16.96 40.55 33.22
CA GLU A 2 -16.70 39.10 33.32
C GLU A 2 -17.13 38.24 32.10
N LYS A 3 -18.13 38.68 31.32
CA LYS A 3 -18.64 37.91 30.15
C LYS A 3 -17.76 37.99 28.89
N LEU A 4 -16.86 38.97 28.80
CA LEU A 4 -16.01 39.17 27.63
C LEU A 4 -14.79 38.22 27.66
N ASP A 5 -14.28 37.90 28.85
CA ASP A 5 -13.16 36.97 29.05
C ASP A 5 -13.54 35.52 28.82
N THR A 6 -14.77 35.11 29.20
CA THR A 6 -15.23 33.73 29.02
C THR A 6 -15.42 33.36 27.55
N LYS A 7 -15.88 34.32 26.73
CA LYS A 7 -16.01 34.12 25.29
C LYS A 7 -14.63 34.00 24.62
N ARG A 8 -13.67 34.82 25.03
CA ARG A 8 -12.30 34.79 24.52
C ARG A 8 -11.55 33.49 24.88
N ALA A 9 -11.82 32.95 26.07
CA ALA A 9 -11.28 31.65 26.49
C ALA A 9 -11.90 30.48 25.71
N PHE A 10 -13.21 30.52 25.44
CA PHE A 10 -13.90 29.49 24.66
C PHE A 10 -13.49 29.51 23.18
N ASP A 11 -13.38 30.69 22.58
CA ASP A 11 -12.88 30.86 21.21
C ASP A 11 -11.41 30.40 21.09
N GLY A 12 -10.61 30.57 22.16
CA GLY A 12 -9.25 30.05 22.25
C GLY A 12 -9.18 28.53 22.26
N LEU A 13 -10.05 27.86 23.04
CA LEU A 13 -10.13 26.40 23.09
C LEU A 13 -10.63 25.79 21.78
N ILE A 14 -11.58 26.44 21.10
CA ILE A 14 -12.03 26.02 19.77
C ILE A 14 -10.89 26.17 18.76
N LYS A 15 -10.12 27.25 18.83
CA LYS A 15 -8.97 27.47 17.97
C LYS A 15 -7.87 26.42 18.20
N GLU A 16 -7.51 26.14 19.45
CA GLU A 16 -6.54 25.09 19.78
C GLU A 16 -7.02 23.69 19.34
N ALA A 17 -8.30 23.38 19.54
CA ALA A 17 -8.88 22.10 19.08
C ALA A 17 -8.90 21.99 17.55
N LEU A 18 -9.17 23.09 16.84
CA LEU A 18 -9.13 23.14 15.37
C LEU A 18 -7.70 23.12 14.83
N GLU A 19 -6.74 23.77 15.50
CA GLU A 19 -5.31 23.74 15.14
C GLU A 19 -4.71 22.35 15.41
N SER A 20 -5.10 21.70 16.52
CA SER A 20 -4.75 20.31 16.82
C SER A 20 -5.36 19.33 15.81
N LYS A 21 -6.65 19.48 15.46
CA LYS A 21 -7.31 18.69 14.39
C LYS A 21 -6.74 18.96 13.00
N ALA A 22 -6.30 20.19 12.74
CA ALA A 22 -5.64 20.55 11.48
C ALA A 22 -4.23 19.96 11.40
N GLN A 23 -3.47 19.92 12.49
CA GLN A 23 -2.18 19.22 12.56
C GLN A 23 -2.32 17.70 12.43
N GLU A 24 -3.35 17.09 13.06
CA GLU A 24 -3.72 15.68 12.82
C GLU A 24 -4.04 15.42 11.34
N ALA A 25 -4.67 16.38 10.65
CA ALA A 25 -5.05 16.22 9.25
C ALA A 25 -3.89 16.51 8.27
N VAL A 26 -2.82 17.18 8.68
CA VAL A 26 -1.70 17.59 7.80
C VAL A 26 -0.54 16.58 7.82
N ASN A 27 -0.58 15.58 8.71
CA ASN A 27 0.50 14.61 8.85
C ASN A 27 0.13 13.24 8.25
N PRO A 28 0.79 12.78 7.16
CA PRO A 28 0.65 11.42 6.63
C PRO A 28 0.87 10.33 7.70
N ALA A 29 1.73 10.61 8.70
CA ALA A 29 1.96 9.71 9.83
C ALA A 29 0.68 9.50 10.67
N PHE A 30 -0.22 10.48 10.77
CA PHE A 30 -1.46 10.35 11.54
C PHE A 30 -2.51 9.45 10.84
N LEU A 31 -2.54 9.46 9.51
CA LEU A 31 -3.40 8.56 8.73
C LEU A 31 -2.86 7.12 8.80
N LEU A 32 -1.55 6.96 8.68
CA LEU A 32 -0.89 5.66 8.87
C LEU A 32 -1.07 5.15 10.31
N GLU A 33 -0.96 6.04 11.31
CA GLU A 33 -1.23 5.74 12.72
C GLU A 33 -2.70 5.35 12.94
N LYS A 34 -3.64 5.99 12.25
CA LYS A 34 -5.06 5.60 12.31
C LYS A 34 -5.29 4.24 11.67
N ILE A 35 -4.70 3.96 10.52
CA ILE A 35 -4.79 2.65 9.85
C ILE A 35 -4.19 1.57 10.75
N ASN A 36 -2.99 1.78 11.28
CA ASN A 36 -2.31 0.85 12.19
C ASN A 36 -3.12 0.63 13.48
N ARG A 37 -3.70 1.69 14.04
CA ARG A 37 -4.57 1.62 15.22
C ARG A 37 -5.89 0.90 14.95
N GLU A 38 -6.48 1.06 13.77
CA GLU A 38 -7.70 0.36 13.37
C GLU A 38 -7.42 -1.14 13.15
N ILE A 39 -6.25 -1.47 12.58
CA ILE A 39 -5.76 -2.86 12.43
C ILE A 39 -5.53 -3.49 13.80
N MET A 40 -4.80 -2.83 14.70
CA MET A 40 -4.53 -3.33 16.05
C MET A 40 -5.82 -3.48 16.89
N ASN A 41 -6.74 -2.53 16.82
CA ASN A 41 -8.02 -2.63 17.54
C ASN A 41 -8.88 -3.80 17.02
N ARG A 42 -8.86 -4.08 15.71
CA ARG A 42 -9.53 -5.25 15.13
C ARG A 42 -8.87 -6.56 15.55
N GLU A 43 -7.55 -6.58 15.72
CA GLU A 43 -6.84 -7.74 16.28
C GLU A 43 -7.18 -7.95 17.76
N GLU A 44 -7.26 -6.89 18.57
CA GLU A 44 -7.66 -6.95 19.98
C GLU A 44 -9.13 -7.36 20.19
N GLU A 45 -10.06 -6.87 19.36
CA GLU A 45 -11.46 -7.30 19.38
C GLU A 45 -11.61 -8.79 19.00
N ASN A 46 -10.84 -9.27 18.01
CA ASN A 46 -10.81 -10.69 17.65
C ASN A 46 -10.15 -11.57 18.74
N GLN A 47 -9.17 -11.04 19.49
CA GLN A 47 -8.56 -11.74 20.63
C GLN A 47 -9.45 -11.75 21.88
N THR A 48 -10.23 -10.69 22.13
CA THR A 48 -11.16 -10.63 23.27
C THR A 48 -12.39 -11.53 23.09
N MET A 49 -12.80 -11.83 21.85
CA MET A 49 -13.84 -12.83 21.56
C MET A 49 -13.38 -14.30 21.69
N ASN A 50 -12.09 -14.57 21.91
CA ASN A 50 -11.55 -15.94 21.95
C ASN A 50 -10.86 -16.31 23.28
N LYS A 51 -11.26 -15.66 24.38
CA LYS A 51 -10.66 -15.87 25.73
C LYS A 51 -10.91 -17.23 26.39
N GLU A 52 -11.61 -18.18 25.75
CA GLU A 52 -11.87 -19.49 26.38
C GLU A 52 -10.98 -20.65 25.92
N LYS A 53 -10.03 -20.48 24.98
CA LYS A 53 -9.10 -21.58 24.63
C LYS A 53 -7.65 -21.13 24.52
N ARG A 54 -7.04 -21.05 25.70
CA ARG A 54 -5.61 -20.89 25.94
C ARG A 54 -4.79 -21.99 25.25
N LEU A 55 -3.83 -21.61 24.39
CA LEU A 55 -2.59 -22.36 24.21
C LEU A 55 -1.40 -21.43 23.90
N ARG A 56 -0.55 -21.33 24.94
CA ARG A 56 0.89 -21.04 25.00
C ARG A 56 1.60 -20.71 23.68
N GLY A 57 2.27 -19.54 23.68
CA GLY A 57 3.66 -19.45 23.23
C GLY A 57 3.93 -18.88 21.84
N ILE A 58 3.06 -18.02 21.29
CA ILE A 58 3.36 -17.28 20.06
C ILE A 58 3.36 -15.79 20.41
N LYS A 59 4.52 -15.15 20.29
CA LYS A 59 4.60 -13.68 20.34
C LYS A 59 3.77 -13.16 19.15
N PRO A 60 2.75 -12.33 19.36
CA PRO A 60 2.11 -11.64 18.24
C PRO A 60 3.06 -10.50 17.86
N LEU A 61 3.83 -10.70 16.79
CA LEU A 61 4.35 -9.55 16.06
C LEU A 61 3.30 -9.26 15.00
N ALA A 62 2.94 -8.00 14.79
CA ALA A 62 2.04 -7.62 13.70
C ALA A 62 2.83 -7.71 12.39
N VAL A 63 2.31 -8.38 11.36
CA VAL A 63 2.80 -8.12 10.00
C VAL A 63 1.88 -7.06 9.45
N ALA A 64 2.32 -5.81 9.44
CA ALA A 64 1.65 -4.78 8.66
C ALA A 64 1.86 -5.14 7.18
N MET A 65 0.86 -5.75 6.53
CA MET A 65 0.84 -5.83 5.07
C MET A 65 0.60 -4.41 4.56
N LEU A 66 1.68 -3.75 4.14
CA LEU A 66 1.63 -2.45 3.51
C LEU A 66 1.15 -2.64 2.07
N ILE A 67 -0.11 -2.32 1.82
CA ILE A 67 -0.67 -2.29 0.47
C ILE A 67 -0.41 -0.88 -0.06
N VAL A 68 0.55 -0.76 -0.97
CA VAL A 68 0.86 0.50 -1.66
C VAL A 68 0.22 0.46 -3.04
N VAL A 69 -0.68 1.40 -3.32
CA VAL A 69 -1.17 1.64 -4.68
C VAL A 69 -0.12 2.50 -5.37
N VAL A 70 0.49 1.96 -6.43
CA VAL A 70 1.42 2.71 -7.28
C VAL A 70 0.87 2.61 -8.70
N THR A 71 0.54 3.75 -9.32
CA THR A 71 -0.17 3.76 -10.62
C THR A 71 0.80 3.88 -11.80
N ALA A 72 0.62 3.06 -12.84
CA ALA A 72 1.64 2.85 -13.87
C ALA A 72 1.65 3.84 -15.05
N ALA A 73 0.96 4.98 -14.95
CA ALA A 73 0.71 5.78 -16.13
C ALA A 73 1.80 6.85 -16.39
N THR A 74 1.93 7.32 -17.63
CA THR A 74 2.96 8.28 -18.04
C THR A 74 2.31 9.53 -18.67
N SER A 75 2.16 10.63 -17.93
CA SER A 75 1.82 11.95 -18.53
C SER A 75 2.11 13.14 -17.62
N PHE A 76 2.58 14.22 -18.24
CA PHE A 76 3.25 15.43 -17.72
C PHE A 76 2.37 16.43 -16.91
N ALA A 77 2.90 16.84 -15.75
CA ALA A 77 2.89 18.12 -15.03
C ALA A 77 2.65 17.93 -13.51
N ALA A 78 3.75 17.90 -12.73
CA ALA A 78 3.84 17.96 -11.27
C ALA A 78 2.64 18.59 -10.51
N THR A 79 2.07 17.91 -9.50
CA THR A 79 2.33 18.11 -8.06
C THR A 79 1.41 17.23 -7.18
N HIS A 80 2.00 16.68 -6.11
CA HIS A 80 1.36 16.18 -4.88
C HIS A 80 0.48 14.91 -4.98
N MET A 81 0.98 13.84 -4.36
CA MET A 81 0.21 12.62 -4.13
C MET A 81 -1.01 12.92 -3.26
N GLY A 82 -2.18 12.92 -3.89
CA GLY A 82 -3.44 12.72 -3.20
C GLY A 82 -3.39 11.47 -2.31
N GLY A 83 -3.98 11.55 -1.12
CA GLY A 83 -3.96 10.43 -0.18
C GLY A 83 -4.87 9.28 -0.62
N TYR A 84 -4.50 8.05 -0.28
CA TYR A 84 -5.36 6.87 -0.41
C TYR A 84 -5.75 6.35 0.97
N LEU A 85 -7.02 5.98 1.14
CA LEU A 85 -7.47 5.16 2.26
C LEU A 85 -7.82 3.78 1.73
N LEU A 86 -7.10 2.78 2.20
CA LEU A 86 -7.33 1.40 1.83
C LEU A 86 -8.06 0.69 2.96
N SER A 87 -9.05 -0.11 2.62
CA SER A 87 -9.67 -1.04 3.56
C SER A 87 -9.86 -2.41 2.91
N SER A 88 -9.48 -3.45 3.64
CA SER A 88 -9.78 -4.82 3.20
C SER A 88 -11.23 -5.13 3.50
N THR A 89 -11.93 -5.67 2.50
CA THR A 89 -13.29 -6.19 2.68
C THR A 89 -13.24 -7.63 3.17
N LYS A 90 -14.40 -8.23 3.49
CA LYS A 90 -14.45 -9.65 3.91
C LYS A 90 -14.26 -10.63 2.76
N ASP A 91 -14.29 -10.17 1.51
CA ASP A 91 -14.17 -11.04 0.36
C ASP A 91 -12.70 -11.39 0.14
N SER A 92 -12.29 -12.49 0.77
CA SER A 92 -10.97 -13.09 0.67
C SER A 92 -11.04 -14.49 0.07
N PHE A 93 -10.01 -14.86 -0.68
CA PHE A 93 -9.90 -16.13 -1.38
C PHE A 93 -8.65 -16.89 -0.90
N GLU A 94 -8.85 -18.02 -0.22
CA GLU A 94 -7.76 -18.94 0.17
C GLU A 94 -7.32 -19.87 -0.97
N LYS A 95 -8.06 -19.86 -2.08
CA LYS A 95 -7.79 -20.63 -3.30
C LYS A 95 -7.88 -19.71 -4.48
N LEU A 96 -7.17 -20.07 -5.56
CA LEU A 96 -7.18 -19.28 -6.78
C LEU A 96 -8.63 -19.02 -7.23
N PRO A 97 -9.07 -17.76 -7.29
CA PRO A 97 -10.45 -17.44 -7.63
C PRO A 97 -10.72 -17.75 -9.10
N THR A 98 -11.94 -18.22 -9.39
CA THR A 98 -12.43 -18.35 -10.77
C THR A 98 -12.78 -16.98 -11.35
N GLU A 99 -12.82 -16.87 -12.68
CA GLU A 99 -13.21 -15.63 -13.38
C GLU A 99 -14.56 -15.10 -12.90
N ARG A 100 -15.53 -15.99 -12.71
CA ARG A 100 -16.86 -15.66 -12.20
C ARG A 100 -16.83 -15.12 -10.77
N GLN A 101 -15.90 -15.59 -9.94
CA GLN A 101 -15.72 -15.06 -8.60
C GLN A 101 -15.11 -13.66 -8.64
N MET A 102 -14.15 -13.40 -9.53
CA MET A 102 -13.57 -12.07 -9.72
C MET A 102 -14.59 -11.07 -10.26
N GLU A 103 -15.33 -11.43 -11.31
CA GLU A 103 -16.39 -10.58 -11.87
C GLU A 103 -17.43 -10.20 -10.81
N LYS A 104 -17.78 -11.13 -9.91
CA LYS A 104 -18.71 -10.85 -8.82
C LYS A 104 -18.09 -9.98 -7.72
N ALA A 105 -16.81 -10.13 -7.45
CA ALA A 105 -16.13 -9.51 -6.32
C ALA A 105 -15.66 -8.09 -6.62
N VAL A 106 -15.14 -7.84 -7.82
CA VAL A 106 -14.55 -6.54 -8.20
C VAL A 106 -15.12 -5.97 -9.51
N GLY A 107 -15.99 -6.69 -10.22
CA GLY A 107 -16.66 -6.19 -11.43
C GLY A 107 -15.83 -6.23 -12.71
N TYR A 108 -14.67 -6.91 -12.66
CA TYR A 108 -13.82 -7.22 -13.81
C TYR A 108 -13.02 -8.49 -13.51
N VAL A 109 -12.26 -8.96 -14.50
CA VAL A 109 -11.44 -10.14 -14.36
C VAL A 109 -9.99 -9.82 -14.74
N PRO A 110 -9.11 -9.51 -13.78
CA PRO A 110 -7.72 -9.18 -14.07
C PRO A 110 -6.93 -10.41 -14.53
N ASP A 111 -5.70 -10.16 -14.98
CA ASP A 111 -4.69 -11.18 -15.22
C ASP A 111 -4.03 -11.59 -13.90
N TYR A 112 -4.00 -12.88 -13.64
CA TYR A 112 -3.39 -13.50 -12.47
C TYR A 112 -3.18 -14.99 -12.76
N LEU A 113 -2.26 -15.61 -12.04
CA LEU A 113 -1.88 -16.99 -12.28
C LEU A 113 -1.68 -17.78 -10.98
N GLU A 114 -1.74 -19.12 -11.09
CA GLU A 114 -1.58 -20.03 -9.95
C GLU A 114 -0.13 -20.11 -9.45
N SER A 115 0.83 -20.13 -10.37
CA SER A 115 2.24 -20.27 -10.02
C SER A 115 3.16 -19.69 -11.09
N PHE A 116 4.17 -18.94 -10.66
CA PHE A 116 5.23 -18.42 -11.50
C PHE A 116 6.26 -19.51 -11.81
N SER A 117 6.93 -19.38 -12.96
CA SER A 117 7.94 -20.32 -13.44
C SER A 117 9.15 -20.45 -12.50
N ASN A 118 9.44 -19.40 -11.72
CA ASN A 118 10.50 -19.39 -10.71
C ASN A 118 10.08 -20.03 -9.37
N GLY A 119 8.88 -20.60 -9.27
CA GLY A 119 8.42 -21.42 -8.13
C GLY A 119 7.60 -20.68 -7.06
N PHE A 120 7.28 -19.40 -7.26
CA PHE A 120 6.25 -18.74 -6.44
C PHE A 120 4.87 -19.29 -6.79
N TYR A 121 4.01 -19.45 -5.79
CA TYR A 121 2.66 -19.93 -5.98
C TYR A 121 1.65 -19.08 -5.19
N PHE A 122 0.44 -19.02 -5.73
CA PHE A 122 -0.68 -18.33 -5.13
C PHE A 122 -0.90 -18.81 -3.69
N LYS A 123 -1.01 -17.86 -2.76
CA LYS A 123 -1.27 -18.13 -1.35
C LYS A 123 -2.71 -17.77 -0.98
N ASP A 124 -3.07 -16.50 -1.20
CA ASP A 124 -4.37 -15.95 -0.90
C ASP A 124 -4.60 -14.68 -1.72
N ALA A 125 -5.86 -14.22 -1.81
CA ALA A 125 -6.21 -12.92 -2.35
C ALA A 125 -7.28 -12.24 -1.51
N SER A 126 -7.33 -10.91 -1.54
CA SER A 126 -8.34 -10.13 -0.83
C SER A 126 -8.79 -8.93 -1.64
N VAL A 127 -10.09 -8.68 -1.63
CA VAL A 127 -10.66 -7.46 -2.22
C VAL A 127 -10.31 -6.28 -1.34
N VAL A 128 -9.77 -5.24 -1.95
CA VAL A 128 -9.35 -4.01 -1.30
C VAL A 128 -10.21 -2.89 -1.83
N ASN A 129 -10.97 -2.26 -0.94
CA ASN A 129 -11.67 -1.03 -1.26
C ASN A 129 -10.69 0.13 -1.08
N THR A 130 -10.50 0.91 -2.14
CA THR A 130 -9.61 2.05 -2.17
C THR A 130 -10.41 3.32 -2.36
N GLU A 131 -10.33 4.21 -1.38
CA GLU A 131 -10.80 5.58 -1.50
C GLU A 131 -9.62 6.48 -1.81
N ALA A 132 -9.74 7.28 -2.87
CA ALA A 132 -8.70 8.19 -3.28
C ALA A 132 -9.15 9.64 -3.07
N PHE A 133 -8.25 10.49 -2.58
CA PHE A 133 -8.51 11.87 -2.18
C PHE A 133 -7.58 12.82 -2.92
N ASP A 134 -8.02 14.05 -3.18
CA ASP A 134 -7.11 15.12 -3.61
C ASP A 134 -6.39 15.80 -2.44
N ASP A 135 -5.51 16.75 -2.75
CA ASP A 135 -4.84 17.63 -1.80
C ASP A 135 -5.81 18.38 -0.86
N ALA A 136 -7.02 18.67 -1.34
CA ALA A 136 -8.07 19.30 -0.56
C ALA A 136 -8.86 18.31 0.31
N LYS A 137 -8.43 17.04 0.34
CA LYS A 137 -9.08 15.90 1.04
C LYS A 137 -10.50 15.64 0.59
N SER A 138 -10.81 16.06 -0.63
CA SER A 138 -12.07 15.72 -1.28
C SER A 138 -11.91 14.35 -1.91
N LYS A 139 -12.82 13.44 -1.60
CA LYS A 139 -12.87 12.11 -2.22
C LYS A 139 -13.02 12.27 -3.74
N LYS A 140 -12.05 11.76 -4.49
CA LYS A 140 -12.01 11.75 -5.97
C LYS A 140 -12.49 10.44 -6.56
N GLY A 141 -12.42 9.35 -5.80
CA GLY A 141 -12.85 8.06 -6.26
C GLY A 141 -13.00 7.06 -5.14
N GLU A 142 -13.77 6.04 -5.43
CA GLU A 142 -13.83 4.79 -4.68
C GLU A 142 -13.90 3.67 -5.68
N TYR A 143 -13.09 2.65 -5.48
CA TYR A 143 -13.12 1.46 -6.31
C TYR A 143 -12.70 0.24 -5.50
N ASP A 144 -13.18 -0.92 -5.93
CA ASP A 144 -12.73 -2.20 -5.41
C ASP A 144 -11.64 -2.73 -6.35
N GLY A 145 -10.45 -2.94 -5.79
CA GLY A 145 -9.34 -3.66 -6.40
C GLY A 145 -9.17 -5.06 -5.80
N ILE A 146 -8.25 -5.83 -6.34
CA ILE A 146 -7.90 -7.15 -5.82
C ILE A 146 -6.39 -7.22 -5.57
N HIS A 147 -6.02 -7.74 -4.41
CA HIS A 147 -4.63 -7.95 -4.02
C HIS A 147 -4.37 -9.44 -3.87
N PHE A 148 -3.41 -9.96 -4.64
CA PHE A 148 -2.97 -11.35 -4.63
C PHE A 148 -1.64 -11.47 -3.89
N ASN A 149 -1.55 -12.42 -2.96
CA ASN A 149 -0.33 -12.78 -2.28
C ASN A 149 0.25 -14.06 -2.86
N TYR A 150 1.56 -14.06 -3.09
CA TYR A 150 2.32 -15.18 -3.57
C TYR A 150 3.41 -15.57 -2.57
N THR A 151 3.76 -16.86 -2.53
CA THR A 151 4.77 -17.36 -1.60
C THR A 151 5.58 -18.52 -2.18
N LYS A 152 6.65 -18.89 -1.48
CA LYS A 152 7.52 -20.02 -1.79
C LYS A 152 7.69 -20.90 -0.56
N LYS A 153 8.16 -22.13 -0.76
CA LYS A 153 8.57 -22.98 0.37
C LYS A 153 9.69 -22.29 1.14
N ASN A 154 9.59 -22.31 2.47
CA ASN A 154 10.54 -21.67 3.40
C ASN A 154 10.60 -20.14 3.31
N ALA A 155 9.53 -19.47 2.84
CA ALA A 155 9.42 -18.02 2.95
C ALA A 155 9.66 -17.58 4.39
N LEU A 156 10.57 -16.61 4.56
CA LEU A 156 10.72 -15.91 5.82
C LEU A 156 9.50 -15.00 6.02
N ARG A 157 9.26 -14.61 7.27
CA ARG A 157 8.02 -13.93 7.64
C ARG A 157 7.95 -12.51 7.05
N GLU A 158 9.09 -11.88 6.93
CA GLU A 158 9.34 -10.55 6.37
C GLU A 158 9.33 -10.53 4.83
N GLN A 159 9.34 -11.69 4.19
CA GLN A 159 9.39 -11.78 2.73
C GLN A 159 8.00 -11.80 2.13
N THR A 160 7.71 -10.80 1.29
CA THR A 160 6.40 -10.67 0.63
C THR A 160 6.54 -10.56 -0.87
N LEU A 161 5.60 -11.17 -1.59
CA LEU A 161 5.44 -10.98 -3.02
C LEU A 161 3.94 -10.81 -3.26
N SER A 162 3.56 -9.71 -3.88
CA SER A 162 2.17 -9.38 -4.11
C SER A 162 1.93 -8.82 -5.51
N LEU A 163 0.72 -9.03 -6.01
CA LEU A 163 0.21 -8.42 -7.22
C LEU A 163 -1.07 -7.66 -6.84
N SER A 164 -1.09 -6.35 -6.97
CA SER A 164 -2.35 -5.61 -7.01
C SER A 164 -2.83 -5.49 -8.44
N ALA A 165 -4.14 -5.56 -8.62
CA ALA A 165 -4.80 -5.28 -9.88
C ALA A 165 -6.00 -4.39 -9.56
N ASP A 166 -5.92 -3.14 -9.99
CA ASP A 166 -6.84 -2.05 -9.65
C ASP A 166 -7.43 -1.48 -10.94
N PRO A 167 -8.72 -1.11 -11.00
CA PRO A 167 -9.25 -0.43 -12.16
C PRO A 167 -8.55 0.92 -12.35
N VAL A 168 -8.19 1.27 -13.59
CA VAL A 168 -7.68 2.60 -13.90
C VAL A 168 -8.79 3.60 -13.59
N ASN A 169 -8.53 4.52 -12.67
CA ASN A 169 -9.48 5.57 -12.32
C ASN A 169 -9.10 6.89 -13.03
N PRO A 170 -9.86 7.35 -14.04
CA PRO A 170 -9.55 8.57 -14.78
C PRO A 170 -9.66 9.85 -13.94
N SER A 171 -10.34 9.77 -12.79
CA SER A 171 -10.50 10.89 -11.86
C SER A 171 -9.29 11.07 -10.96
N LEU A 172 -8.34 10.13 -10.99
CA LEU A 172 -7.06 10.23 -10.31
C LEU A 172 -6.03 10.77 -11.28
N GLU A 173 -5.27 11.74 -10.78
CA GLU A 173 -4.11 12.22 -11.51
C GLU A 173 -3.13 11.06 -11.68
N ARG A 174 -2.64 10.90 -12.90
CA ARG A 174 -1.67 9.88 -13.22
C ARG A 174 -0.34 10.25 -12.59
N GLU A 175 0.26 9.31 -11.86
CA GLU A 175 1.61 9.50 -11.33
C GLU A 175 2.59 9.73 -12.48
N GLU A 176 3.52 10.66 -12.31
CA GLU A 176 4.64 10.80 -13.25
C GLU A 176 5.63 9.64 -13.04
N VAL A 177 6.46 9.36 -14.05
CA VAL A 177 7.60 8.46 -13.87
C VAL A 177 8.55 9.12 -12.87
N GLY A 178 8.74 8.45 -11.75
CA GLY A 178 9.63 8.86 -10.67
C GLY A 178 11.09 8.90 -11.09
N LYS A 179 11.90 9.61 -10.33
CA LYS A 179 13.32 9.88 -10.64
C LYS A 179 14.19 8.62 -10.58
N ASN A 180 13.81 7.65 -9.75
CA ASN A 180 14.50 6.37 -9.61
C ASN A 180 13.85 5.25 -10.44
N GLU A 181 12.88 5.59 -11.28
CA GLU A 181 12.10 4.62 -12.04
C GLU A 181 12.63 4.48 -13.47
N GLU A 182 12.44 3.29 -14.04
CA GLU A 182 12.87 2.94 -15.37
C GLU A 182 11.69 2.44 -16.20
N VAL A 183 11.50 3.04 -17.38
CA VAL A 183 10.50 2.58 -18.36
C VAL A 183 11.10 1.47 -19.20
N ILE A 184 10.42 0.33 -19.23
CA ILE A 184 10.83 -0.90 -19.91
C ILE A 184 9.68 -1.36 -20.79
N THR A 185 9.98 -1.87 -21.99
CA THR A 185 8.94 -2.40 -22.88
C THR A 185 8.99 -3.93 -22.88
N ILE A 186 7.86 -4.58 -22.57
CA ILE A 186 7.67 -6.03 -22.64
C ILE A 186 6.39 -6.29 -23.43
N ASP A 187 6.45 -7.12 -24.48
CA ASP A 187 5.31 -7.45 -25.34
C ASP A 187 4.51 -6.24 -25.88
N GLY A 188 5.19 -5.10 -26.05
CA GLY A 188 4.59 -3.85 -26.52
C GLY A 188 3.85 -3.05 -25.44
N LEU A 189 3.85 -3.51 -24.19
CA LEU A 189 3.40 -2.76 -23.02
C LEU A 189 4.58 -2.01 -22.39
N GLU A 190 4.32 -0.77 -21.96
CA GLU A 190 5.26 -0.01 -21.12
C GLU A 190 5.06 -0.42 -19.66
N LEU A 191 6.13 -0.90 -19.05
CA LEU A 191 6.25 -1.23 -17.64
C LEU A 191 7.15 -0.19 -16.98
N ILE A 192 6.81 0.20 -15.76
CA ILE A 192 7.64 1.08 -14.93
C ILE A 192 8.20 0.24 -13.79
N TYR A 193 9.52 0.06 -13.80
CA TYR A 193 10.25 -0.65 -12.76
C TYR A 193 10.88 0.34 -11.78
N SER A 194 10.94 -0.03 -10.50
CA SER A 194 11.70 0.69 -9.50
C SER A 194 12.28 -0.24 -8.45
N LYS A 195 13.34 0.25 -7.81
CA LYS A 195 13.93 -0.33 -6.60
C LYS A 195 14.14 0.78 -5.58
N VAL A 196 13.68 0.54 -4.37
CA VAL A 196 13.64 1.51 -3.29
C VAL A 196 14.13 0.86 -2.01
N THR A 197 15.00 1.54 -1.27
CA THR A 197 15.26 1.18 0.13
C THR A 197 14.06 1.61 0.96
N PHE A 198 13.32 0.66 1.53
CA PHE A 198 12.21 0.95 2.42
C PHE A 198 12.68 0.92 3.88
N LYS A 199 12.39 1.99 4.62
CA LYS A 199 12.79 2.14 6.01
C LYS A 199 11.59 2.45 6.88
N VAL A 200 11.26 1.55 7.80
CA VAL A 200 10.24 1.80 8.83
C VAL A 200 10.93 2.24 10.11
N VAL A 201 10.45 3.32 10.72
CA VAL A 201 11.09 3.95 11.88
C VAL A 201 10.09 4.22 13.00
N PRO A 202 10.59 4.43 14.23
CA PRO A 202 9.77 4.92 15.33
C PRO A 202 9.24 6.32 15.09
N VAL A 203 8.09 6.61 15.71
CA VAL A 203 7.47 7.94 15.71
C VAL A 203 8.46 8.99 16.23
N GLY A 204 8.63 10.07 15.49
CA GLY A 204 9.54 11.16 15.84
C GLY A 204 10.99 10.92 15.41
N TYR A 205 11.25 9.92 14.57
CA TYR A 205 12.54 9.76 13.90
C TYR A 205 12.85 10.95 12.99
N VAL A 206 14.10 11.42 13.02
CA VAL A 206 14.56 12.52 12.17
C VAL A 206 15.50 11.96 11.11
N PRO A 207 15.12 11.97 9.81
CA PRO A 207 16.00 11.54 8.74
C PRO A 207 17.31 12.33 8.68
N THR A 208 18.41 11.62 8.48
CA THR A 208 19.74 12.22 8.27
C THR A 208 19.80 12.95 6.92
N ALA A 209 20.83 13.79 6.72
CA ALA A 209 21.01 14.50 5.45
C ALA A 209 21.19 13.54 4.26
N GLU A 210 21.86 12.40 4.46
CA GLU A 210 22.03 11.37 3.43
C GLU A 210 20.69 10.71 3.07
N GLU A 211 19.87 10.41 4.08
CA GLU A 211 18.54 9.83 3.89
C GLU A 211 17.59 10.81 3.20
N GLN A 212 17.64 12.09 3.56
CA GLN A 212 16.87 13.14 2.87
C GLN A 212 17.26 13.26 1.39
N GLU A 213 18.55 13.12 1.07
CA GLU A 213 19.00 13.10 -0.33
C GLU A 213 18.45 11.89 -1.08
N LYS A 214 18.47 10.70 -0.48
CA LYS A 214 17.89 9.47 -1.07
C LYS A 214 16.38 9.59 -1.26
N VAL A 215 15.66 10.13 -0.27
CA VAL A 215 14.21 10.41 -0.37
C VAL A 215 13.94 11.41 -1.50
N ALA A 216 14.74 12.47 -1.64
CA ALA A 216 14.56 13.46 -2.69
C ALA A 216 14.82 12.91 -4.11
N LYS A 217 15.63 11.86 -4.23
CA LYS A 217 15.87 11.08 -5.44
C LYS A 217 14.86 9.94 -5.63
N GLU A 218 13.92 9.77 -4.70
CA GLU A 218 12.93 8.68 -4.66
C GLU A 218 13.54 7.27 -4.47
N GLU A 219 14.84 7.19 -4.20
CA GLU A 219 15.60 5.95 -3.94
C GLU A 219 15.31 5.36 -2.55
N MET A 220 14.67 6.12 -1.67
CA MET A 220 14.33 5.69 -0.31
C MET A 220 12.96 6.18 0.10
N TRP A 221 12.21 5.28 0.75
CA TRP A 221 10.95 5.60 1.40
C TRP A 221 11.12 5.41 2.90
N ILE A 222 10.70 6.41 3.68
CA ILE A 222 10.74 6.36 5.14
C ILE A 222 9.30 6.44 5.65
N SER A 223 8.88 5.42 6.39
CA SER A 223 7.57 5.35 7.03
C SER A 223 7.72 5.31 8.53
N GLU A 224 6.93 6.07 9.27
CA GLU A 224 6.82 5.90 10.72
C GLU A 224 5.85 4.78 11.05
N GLY A 225 6.10 4.02 12.12
CA GLY A 225 5.12 3.05 12.63
C GLY A 225 5.67 1.75 13.23
N SER A 226 6.99 1.56 13.28
CA SER A 226 7.60 0.43 14.00
C SER A 226 8.19 0.89 15.33
N ASP A 227 8.23 -0.02 16.32
CA ASP A 227 8.92 0.22 17.60
C ASP A 227 10.45 0.30 17.43
N GLU A 228 10.96 -0.30 16.35
CA GLU A 228 12.37 -0.35 16.01
C GLU A 228 12.61 0.18 14.59
N VAL A 229 13.88 0.39 14.24
CA VAL A 229 14.24 0.74 12.87
C VAL A 229 14.37 -0.53 12.05
N GLU A 230 13.54 -0.66 11.04
CA GLU A 230 13.55 -1.77 10.08
C GLU A 230 13.91 -1.24 8.70
N VAL A 231 14.75 -1.96 7.98
CA VAL A 231 15.19 -1.61 6.63
C VAL A 231 15.05 -2.83 5.74
N SER A 232 14.39 -2.66 4.61
CA SER A 232 14.27 -3.67 3.57
C SER A 232 14.50 -3.07 2.19
N GLU A 233 14.74 -3.95 1.22
CA GLU A 233 14.83 -3.57 -0.19
C GLU A 233 13.52 -3.99 -0.84
N LEU A 234 12.80 -2.98 -1.36
CA LEU A 234 11.52 -3.14 -2.01
C LEU A 234 11.73 -2.92 -3.52
N GLN A 235 11.19 -3.83 -4.32
CA GLN A 235 11.17 -3.68 -5.77
C GLN A 235 9.74 -3.84 -6.27
N TYR A 236 9.40 -3.07 -7.28
CA TYR A 236 8.12 -3.22 -7.94
C TYR A 236 8.22 -2.98 -9.43
N VAL A 237 7.25 -3.54 -10.14
CA VAL A 237 7.00 -3.23 -11.53
C VAL A 237 5.51 -3.03 -11.71
N ARG A 238 5.16 -1.92 -12.37
CA ARG A 238 3.77 -1.53 -12.60
C ARG A 238 3.48 -1.31 -14.08
N TRP A 239 2.29 -1.66 -14.52
CA TRP A 239 1.86 -1.49 -15.91
C TRP A 239 0.34 -1.34 -16.00
N ILE A 240 -0.14 -0.90 -17.17
CA ILE A 240 -1.57 -0.91 -17.50
C ILE A 240 -1.81 -1.90 -18.62
N LYS A 241 -2.81 -2.77 -18.45
CA LYS A 241 -3.35 -3.64 -19.50
C LYS A 241 -4.87 -3.71 -19.35
N ASP A 242 -5.58 -3.53 -20.46
CA ASP A 242 -7.05 -3.65 -20.52
C ASP A 242 -7.80 -2.85 -19.44
N GLU A 243 -7.44 -1.58 -19.26
CA GLU A 243 -8.00 -0.66 -18.24
C GLU A 243 -7.78 -1.08 -16.78
N VAL A 244 -6.88 -2.03 -16.53
CA VAL A 244 -6.43 -2.45 -15.20
C VAL A 244 -4.98 -1.98 -14.98
N SER A 245 -4.74 -1.32 -13.86
CA SER A 245 -3.42 -0.97 -13.34
C SER A 245 -2.92 -2.11 -12.46
N TYR A 246 -1.76 -2.66 -12.82
CA TYR A 246 -1.11 -3.72 -12.08
C TYR A 246 0.11 -3.19 -11.34
N ASN A 247 0.37 -3.74 -10.15
CA ASN A 247 1.60 -3.51 -9.39
C ASN A 247 2.09 -4.86 -8.82
N LEU A 248 3.17 -5.39 -9.39
CA LEU A 248 3.86 -6.57 -8.87
C LEU A 248 5.00 -6.10 -7.97
N MET A 249 4.92 -6.40 -6.68
CA MET A 249 5.83 -5.88 -5.66
C MET A 249 6.43 -7.02 -4.83
N GLU A 250 7.75 -7.00 -4.65
CA GLU A 250 8.48 -7.84 -3.73
C GLU A 250 9.15 -7.01 -2.64
N ASP A 251 9.14 -7.55 -1.43
CA ASP A 251 9.86 -6.99 -0.28
C ASP A 251 10.64 -8.12 0.40
N GLY A 252 11.96 -7.94 0.49
CA GLY A 252 12.85 -8.83 1.24
C GLY A 252 13.19 -10.17 0.56
N TRP A 253 12.67 -10.48 -0.64
CA TRP A 253 13.09 -11.68 -1.38
C TRP A 253 14.45 -11.51 -2.04
N GLY A 254 14.80 -10.26 -2.38
CA GLY A 254 16.07 -9.95 -3.05
C GLY A 254 16.12 -10.54 -4.45
N LEU A 255 14.99 -10.49 -5.17
CA LEU A 255 14.92 -10.94 -6.56
C LEU A 255 15.79 -10.04 -7.43
N GLU A 256 16.43 -10.61 -8.45
CA GLU A 256 17.07 -9.82 -9.49
C GLU A 256 16.00 -9.10 -10.32
N LYS A 257 16.33 -7.92 -10.85
CA LYS A 257 15.41 -7.11 -11.67
C LYS A 257 14.80 -7.93 -12.81
N GLU A 258 15.63 -8.66 -13.55
CA GLU A 258 15.20 -9.49 -14.68
C GLU A 258 14.26 -10.62 -14.25
N GLU A 259 14.40 -11.13 -13.03
CA GLU A 259 13.48 -12.13 -12.49
C GLU A 259 12.10 -11.51 -12.22
N LEU A 260 12.03 -10.32 -11.60
CA LEU A 260 10.77 -9.62 -11.35
C LEU A 260 10.06 -9.21 -12.66
N LEU A 261 10.83 -8.74 -13.66
CA LEU A 261 10.29 -8.40 -14.98
C LEU A 261 9.73 -9.61 -15.72
N LYS A 262 10.42 -10.76 -15.64
CA LYS A 262 9.92 -12.00 -16.20
C LYS A 262 8.62 -12.45 -15.51
N MET A 263 8.51 -12.24 -14.20
CA MET A 263 7.26 -12.52 -13.49
C MET A 263 6.12 -11.61 -13.98
N ALA A 264 6.37 -10.32 -14.22
CA ALA A 264 5.38 -9.43 -14.82
C ALA A 264 4.96 -9.89 -16.24
N GLU A 265 5.93 -10.32 -17.07
CA GLU A 265 5.68 -10.93 -18.38
C GLU A 265 4.77 -12.18 -18.27
N GLU A 266 4.98 -13.03 -17.26
CA GLU A 266 4.12 -14.20 -17.00
C GLU A 266 2.68 -13.79 -16.63
N VAL A 267 2.49 -12.70 -15.87
CA VAL A 267 1.15 -12.16 -15.60
C VAL A 267 0.51 -11.64 -16.87
N ILE A 268 1.23 -10.83 -17.65
CA ILE A 268 0.77 -10.25 -18.92
C ILE A 268 0.31 -11.35 -19.89
N ASN A 269 1.01 -12.48 -19.92
CA ASN A 269 0.74 -13.62 -20.80
C ASN A 269 -0.10 -14.73 -20.14
N SER A 270 -0.68 -14.48 -18.96
CA SER A 270 -1.48 -15.49 -18.26
C SER A 270 -2.84 -15.76 -18.92
N ARG A 271 -3.25 -14.91 -19.87
CA ARG A 271 -4.52 -14.97 -20.60
C ARG A 271 -4.40 -14.59 -22.06
#